data_AF-A0A7Y3DC82-F1
#
_entry.id   AF-A0A7Y3DC82-F1
#
_cell.length_a   1.000
_cell.length_b   1.000
_cell.length_c   1.000
_cell.angle_alpha   90.00
_cell.angle_beta   90.00
_cell.angle_gamma   90.00
#
_symmetry.space_group_name_H-M   'P 1'
#
loop_
_entity.id
_entity.type
_entity.pdbx_description
1 polymer ?
#
loop_
_entity_poly.entity_id
_entity_poly.type
_entity_poly.pdbx_seq_one_letter_code
_entity_poly.pdbx_strand_id
1 'polypeptide(L)'
;MRRFARSLVALAALALLAGAAAFWSLGGADGVQQRAIKRLLQDQRAELFEDGRLHVFTLGTGSPQPGGRRNPVATAVIAGEEFLLIDAGEGASRTIGQLRLPLQRITGVFITHWHSDHFSGLGQILNMSW
;
A
#
# COMPACT_ATOMS: atom_id res chain seq x y z
N MET A 1 -4.30 53.93 -16.59
CA MET A 1 -4.23 52.51 -17.04
C MET A 1 -3.43 51.61 -16.08
N ARG A 2 -2.16 51.91 -15.74
CA ARG A 2 -1.31 51.03 -14.90
C ARG A 2 -1.82 50.81 -13.46
N ARG A 3 -2.51 51.77 -12.84
CA ARG A 3 -3.10 51.62 -11.50
C ARG A 3 -4.31 50.68 -11.48
N PHE A 4 -5.13 50.74 -12.52
CA PHE A 4 -6.31 49.88 -12.68
C PHE A 4 -5.92 48.41 -12.89
N ALA A 5 -4.89 48.17 -13.72
CA ALA A 5 -4.31 46.84 -13.90
C ALA A 5 -3.73 46.27 -12.58
N ARG A 6 -3.09 47.10 -11.75
CA ARG A 6 -2.59 46.68 -10.43
C ARG A 6 -3.69 46.31 -9.46
N SER A 7 -4.81 47.06 -9.46
CA SER A 7 -5.98 46.74 -8.64
C SER A 7 -6.66 45.44 -9.04
N LEU A 8 -6.76 45.16 -10.35
CA LEU A 8 -7.29 43.89 -10.86
C LEU A 8 -6.41 42.70 -10.48
N VAL A 9 -5.09 42.84 -10.60
CA VAL A 9 -4.13 41.80 -10.18
C VAL A 9 -4.22 41.56 -8.67
N ALA A 10 -4.34 42.62 -7.86
CA ALA A 10 -4.47 42.49 -6.42
C ALA A 10 -5.77 41.77 -6.02
N LEU A 11 -6.90 42.10 -6.66
CA LEU A 11 -8.18 41.41 -6.43
C LEU A 11 -8.14 39.94 -6.84
N ALA A 12 -7.53 39.63 -7.99
CA ALA A 12 -7.34 38.25 -8.44
C ALA A 12 -6.47 37.45 -7.45
N ALA A 13 -5.39 38.04 -6.94
CA ALA A 13 -4.55 37.43 -5.93
C ALA A 13 -5.31 37.19 -4.61
N LEU A 14 -6.13 38.15 -4.17
CA LEU A 14 -6.94 38.02 -2.96
C LEU A 14 -7.99 36.91 -3.09
N ALA A 15 -8.64 36.80 -4.25
CA ALA A 15 -9.60 35.75 -4.55
C ALA A 15 -8.95 34.36 -4.56
N LEU A 16 -7.74 34.23 -5.12
CA LEU A 16 -6.97 32.99 -5.09
C LEU A 16 -6.58 32.58 -3.66
N LEU A 17 -6.14 33.54 -2.83
CA LEU A 17 -5.80 33.28 -1.43
C LEU A 17 -7.03 32.87 -0.62
N ALA A 18 -8.17 33.54 -0.81
CA ALA A 18 -9.43 33.17 -0.15
C ALA A 18 -9.91 31.78 -0.59
N GLY A 19 -9.81 31.46 -1.88
CA GLY A 19 -10.14 30.13 -2.41
C GLY A 19 -9.25 29.03 -1.85
N ALA A 20 -7.94 29.28 -1.75
CA ALA A 20 -7.01 28.34 -1.12
C ALA A 20 -7.31 28.15 0.37
N ALA A 21 -7.56 29.22 1.11
CA ALA A 21 -7.92 29.16 2.53
C ALA A 21 -9.25 28.41 2.76
N ALA A 22 -10.26 28.64 1.91
CA ALA A 22 -11.52 27.91 1.95
C ALA A 22 -11.31 26.41 1.63
N PHE A 23 -10.48 26.08 0.63
CA PHE A 23 -10.15 24.69 0.30
C PHE A 23 -9.48 23.97 1.48
N TRP A 24 -8.54 24.61 2.19
CA TRP A 24 -7.91 24.04 3.38
C TRP A 24 -8.87 23.94 4.56
N SER A 25 -9.65 24.99 4.84
CA SER A 25 -10.55 25.06 6.00
C SER A 25 -11.76 24.12 5.89
N LEU A 26 -12.23 23.88 4.66
CA LEU A 26 -13.38 23.00 4.39
C LEU A 26 -12.98 21.53 4.14
N GLY A 27 -11.74 21.14 4.47
CA GLY A 27 -11.27 19.75 4.32
C GLY A 27 -11.06 19.30 2.87
N GLY A 28 -10.86 20.23 1.94
CA GLY A 28 -10.60 19.92 0.53
C GLY A 28 -9.35 19.07 0.32
N ALA A 29 -8.29 19.32 1.11
CA ALA A 29 -7.07 18.53 1.11
C ALA A 29 -7.33 17.08 1.55
N ASP A 30 -8.05 16.89 2.67
CA ASP A 30 -8.42 15.58 3.18
C ASP A 30 -9.28 14.81 2.16
N GLY A 31 -10.23 15.48 1.52
CA GLY A 31 -11.05 14.89 0.47
C GLY A 31 -10.27 14.48 -0.78
N VAL A 32 -9.18 15.17 -1.12
CA VAL A 32 -8.27 14.76 -2.21
C VAL A 32 -7.47 13.53 -1.79
N GLN A 33 -6.91 13.54 -0.57
CA GLN A 33 -6.14 12.43 -0.03
C GLN A 33 -6.98 11.15 0.09
N GLN A 34 -8.20 11.24 0.63
CA GLN A 34 -9.11 10.09 0.74
C GLN A 34 -9.49 9.52 -0.64
N ARG A 35 -9.69 10.37 -1.65
CA ARG A 35 -9.96 9.90 -3.03
C ARG A 35 -8.75 9.20 -3.64
N ALA A 36 -7.54 9.68 -3.38
CA ALA A 36 -6.32 9.02 -3.84
C ALA A 36 -6.15 7.64 -3.16
N ILE A 37 -6.32 7.57 -1.84
CA ILE A 37 -6.25 6.32 -1.08
C ILE A 37 -7.31 5.33 -1.57
N LYS A 38 -8.57 5.77 -1.74
CA LYS A 38 -9.65 4.91 -2.22
C LYS A 38 -9.34 4.31 -3.59
N ARG A 39 -8.74 5.07 -4.50
CA ARG A 39 -8.31 4.56 -5.81
C ARG A 39 -7.20 3.52 -5.71
N LEU A 40 -6.23 3.74 -4.81
CA LEU A 40 -5.15 2.76 -4.55
C LEU A 40 -5.70 1.47 -3.94
N LEU A 41 -6.69 1.56 -3.04
CA LEU A 41 -7.32 0.40 -2.40
C LEU A 41 -8.26 -0.36 -3.35
N GLN A 42 -8.97 0.34 -4.24
CA GLN A 42 -9.82 -0.29 -5.26
C GLN A 42 -9.03 -1.12 -6.28
N ASP A 43 -7.72 -0.90 -6.39
CA ASP A 43 -6.82 -1.58 -7.33
C ASP A 43 -6.25 -2.91 -6.78
N GLN A 44 -6.71 -3.34 -5.60
CA GLN A 44 -6.35 -4.63 -5.04
C GLN A 44 -7.09 -5.77 -5.72
N ARG A 45 -6.40 -6.90 -5.90
CA ARG A 45 -6.89 -8.08 -6.63
C ARG A 45 -7.90 -8.92 -5.84
N ALA A 46 -9.04 -8.33 -5.50
CA ALA A 46 -10.10 -8.98 -4.75
C ALA A 46 -10.73 -10.17 -5.50
N GLU A 47 -10.64 -10.20 -6.84
CA GLU A 47 -11.13 -11.29 -7.67
C GLU A 47 -10.49 -12.64 -7.36
N LEU A 48 -9.26 -12.65 -6.79
CA LEU A 48 -8.54 -13.88 -6.44
C LEU A 48 -9.21 -14.70 -5.34
N PHE A 49 -10.12 -14.09 -4.58
CA PHE A 49 -10.82 -14.74 -3.47
C PHE A 49 -12.12 -15.41 -3.91
N GLU A 50 -12.64 -15.03 -5.09
CA GLU A 50 -13.98 -15.39 -5.56
C GLU A 50 -13.95 -16.30 -6.80
N ASP A 51 -12.78 -16.50 -7.43
CA ASP A 51 -12.66 -17.23 -8.70
C ASP A 51 -12.66 -18.77 -8.56
N GLY A 52 -12.76 -19.27 -7.32
CA GLY A 52 -12.80 -20.70 -7.00
C GLY A 52 -11.48 -21.44 -7.24
N ARG A 53 -10.35 -20.74 -7.39
CA ARG A 53 -9.04 -21.33 -7.64
C ARG A 53 -8.10 -21.19 -6.44
N LEU A 54 -7.06 -22.02 -6.45
CA LEU A 54 -5.91 -21.89 -5.58
C LEU A 54 -4.85 -21.02 -6.27
N HIS A 55 -4.44 -19.93 -5.61
CA HIS A 55 -3.37 -19.07 -6.08
C HIS A 55 -2.16 -19.16 -5.16
N VAL A 56 -0.97 -19.29 -5.74
CA VAL A 56 0.29 -19.32 -5.00
C VAL A 56 1.24 -18.29 -5.60
N PHE A 57 1.74 -17.40 -4.75
CA PHE A 57 2.67 -16.34 -5.13
C PHE A 57 3.97 -16.49 -4.36
N THR A 58 5.08 -16.62 -5.09
CA THR A 58 6.42 -16.59 -4.49
C THR A 58 6.83 -15.12 -4.28
N LEU A 59 6.77 -14.65 -3.04
CA LEU A 59 7.13 -13.28 -2.69
C LEU A 59 8.65 -13.11 -2.54
N GLY A 60 9.31 -14.19 -2.12
CA GLY A 60 10.76 -14.31 -2.06
C GLY A 60 11.20 -15.76 -2.15
N THR A 61 12.39 -15.97 -2.72
CA THR A 61 12.97 -17.31 -2.98
C THR A 61 14.48 -17.33 -2.67
N GLY A 62 14.94 -16.33 -1.92
CA GLY A 62 16.31 -16.24 -1.43
C GLY A 62 16.49 -16.93 -0.08
N SER A 63 17.74 -16.99 0.35
CA SER A 63 18.19 -17.50 1.64
C SER A 63 18.84 -16.35 2.45
N PRO A 64 19.41 -16.56 3.65
CA PRO A 64 19.98 -15.49 4.45
C PRO A 64 21.33 -14.98 3.90
N GLN A 65 21.71 -15.37 2.68
CA GLN A 65 22.97 -15.04 2.06
C GLN A 65 23.14 -13.52 1.87
N PRO A 66 24.19 -12.90 2.47
CA PRO A 66 24.53 -11.51 2.21
C PRO A 66 24.78 -11.28 0.71
N GLY A 67 24.20 -10.22 0.16
CA GLY A 67 24.32 -9.86 -1.26
C GLY A 67 23.45 -10.68 -2.22
N GLY A 68 22.51 -11.48 -1.71
CA GLY A 68 21.54 -12.19 -2.53
C GLY A 68 20.71 -11.24 -3.42
N ARG A 69 20.45 -11.63 -4.68
CA ARG A 69 19.62 -10.86 -5.63
C ARG A 69 18.12 -11.04 -5.43
N ARG A 70 17.73 -11.94 -4.51
CA ARG A 70 16.34 -12.35 -4.27
C ARG A 70 15.97 -12.01 -2.83
N ASN A 71 14.75 -11.55 -2.62
CA ASN A 71 14.22 -11.38 -1.27
C ASN A 71 14.27 -12.72 -0.50
N PRO A 72 14.51 -12.70 0.82
CA PRO A 72 14.30 -13.82 1.72
C PRO A 72 12.94 -14.50 1.53
N VAL A 73 12.85 -15.77 1.90
CA VAL A 73 11.70 -16.61 1.57
C VAL A 73 10.39 -16.10 2.18
N ALA A 74 9.36 -16.08 1.34
CA ALA A 74 7.96 -15.84 1.73
C ALA A 74 7.06 -16.28 0.58
N THR A 75 5.94 -16.93 0.91
CA THR A 75 4.95 -17.41 -0.06
C THR A 75 3.55 -17.01 0.37
N ALA A 76 2.80 -16.36 -0.52
CA ALA A 76 1.39 -16.07 -0.30
C ALA A 76 0.52 -17.15 -0.97
N VAL A 77 -0.50 -17.62 -0.25
CA VAL A 77 -1.48 -18.60 -0.73
C VAL A 77 -2.86 -18.00 -0.57
N ILE A 78 -3.64 -17.95 -1.65
CA ILE A 78 -5.05 -17.54 -1.63
C ILE A 78 -5.90 -18.75 -2.02
N ALA A 79 -6.83 -19.14 -1.16
CA ALA A 79 -7.69 -20.30 -1.33
C ALA A 79 -9.11 -19.98 -0.84
N GLY A 80 -9.99 -19.55 -1.76
CA GLY A 80 -11.29 -19.00 -1.39
C GLY A 80 -11.11 -17.72 -0.56
N GLU A 81 -11.75 -17.65 0.61
CA GLU A 81 -11.66 -16.49 1.50
C GLU A 81 -10.33 -16.42 2.29
N GLU A 82 -9.53 -17.47 2.28
CA GLU A 82 -8.28 -17.55 3.04
C GLU A 82 -7.12 -16.90 2.28
N PHE A 83 -6.37 -16.02 2.96
CA PHE A 83 -5.07 -15.52 2.50
C PHE A 83 -4.02 -15.84 3.55
N LEU A 84 -3.26 -16.90 3.27
CA LEU A 84 -2.23 -17.43 4.15
C LEU A 84 -0.84 -16.98 3.68
N LEU A 85 0.00 -16.58 4.63
CA LEU A 85 1.40 -16.26 4.38
C LEU A 85 2.28 -17.34 5.01
N ILE A 86 3.11 -18.00 4.20
CA ILE A 86 4.06 -19.02 4.63
C ILE A 86 5.45 -18.38 4.61
N ASP A 87 6.03 -18.21 5.79
CA ASP A 87 7.19 -17.37 6.08
C ASP A 87 6.98 -15.89 5.73
N ALA A 88 7.69 -15.02 6.43
CA ALA A 88 7.65 -13.58 6.32
C ALA A 88 9.06 -13.00 6.28
N GLY A 89 9.87 -13.44 5.31
CA GLY A 89 11.17 -12.86 5.03
C GLY A 89 11.13 -11.35 4.73
N GLU A 90 12.24 -10.66 4.94
CA GLU A 90 12.35 -9.21 4.69
C GLU A 90 11.89 -8.83 3.28
N GLY A 91 11.02 -7.82 3.19
CA GLY A 91 10.49 -7.34 1.90
C GLY A 91 9.28 -8.10 1.37
N ALA A 92 8.79 -9.16 2.04
CA ALA A 92 7.55 -9.85 1.66
C ALA A 92 6.37 -8.88 1.49
N SER A 93 6.24 -7.95 2.42
CA SER A 93 5.19 -6.94 2.45
C SER A 93 5.26 -5.95 1.26
N ARG A 94 6.48 -5.59 0.85
CA ARG A 94 6.76 -4.79 -0.35
C ARG A 94 6.32 -5.55 -1.59
N THR A 95 6.67 -6.83 -1.70
CA THR A 95 6.29 -7.66 -2.85
C THR A 95 4.79 -7.90 -2.91
N ILE A 96 4.12 -8.11 -1.76
CA ILE A 96 2.65 -8.15 -1.67
C ILE A 96 2.03 -6.88 -2.27
N GLY A 97 2.52 -5.71 -1.86
CA GLY A 97 2.07 -4.42 -2.40
C GLY A 97 2.31 -4.28 -3.91
N GLN A 98 3.48 -4.71 -4.40
CA GLN A 98 3.80 -4.71 -5.84
C GLN A 98 2.88 -5.64 -6.66
N LEU A 99 2.49 -6.78 -6.09
CA LEU A 99 1.54 -7.73 -6.69
C LEU A 99 0.07 -7.32 -6.51
N ARG A 100 -0.18 -6.20 -5.81
CA ARG A 100 -1.52 -5.69 -5.49
C ARG A 100 -2.40 -6.72 -4.78
N LEU A 101 -1.78 -7.60 -3.97
CA LEU A 101 -2.54 -8.52 -3.13
C LEU A 101 -3.09 -7.75 -1.92
N PRO A 102 -4.33 -8.02 -1.48
CA PRO A 102 -4.95 -7.29 -0.38
C PRO A 102 -4.35 -7.73 0.96
N LEU A 103 -3.26 -7.09 1.37
CA LEU A 103 -2.49 -7.41 2.58
C LEU A 103 -3.38 -7.43 3.85
N GLN A 104 -4.40 -6.59 3.90
CA GLN A 104 -5.37 -6.53 5.00
C GLN A 104 -6.28 -7.77 5.11
N ARG A 105 -6.31 -8.61 4.07
CA ARG A 105 -7.07 -9.88 4.08
C ARG A 105 -6.25 -11.07 4.55
N ILE A 106 -4.99 -10.90 4.95
CA ILE A 106 -4.18 -12.00 5.48
C ILE A 106 -4.89 -12.58 6.71
N THR A 107 -5.32 -13.83 6.62
CA THR A 107 -6.05 -14.55 7.68
C THR A 107 -5.11 -15.33 8.59
N GLY A 108 -3.90 -15.66 8.11
CA GLY A 108 -2.91 -16.39 8.91
C GLY A 108 -1.49 -16.24 8.40
N VAL A 109 -0.53 -16.26 9.33
CA VAL A 109 0.90 -16.30 9.04
C VAL A 109 1.50 -17.54 9.70
N PHE A 110 2.19 -18.36 8.91
CA PHE A 110 2.86 -19.58 9.35
C PHE A 110 4.36 -19.40 9.19
N ILE A 111 5.10 -19.50 10.29
CA ILE A 111 6.56 -19.46 10.27
C ILE A 111 7.06 -20.90 10.34
N THR A 112 7.85 -21.31 9.35
CA THR A 112 8.36 -22.69 9.26
C THR A 112 9.39 -22.98 10.35
N HIS A 113 10.29 -22.03 10.62
CA HIS A 113 11.29 -22.09 11.67
C HIS A 113 11.89 -20.70 11.95
N TRP A 114 12.83 -20.62 12.91
CA TRP A 114 13.31 -19.36 13.49
C TRP A 114 14.65 -18.86 12.94
N HIS A 115 14.90 -19.02 11.64
CA HIS A 115 15.98 -18.28 10.97
C HIS A 115 15.48 -16.93 10.46
N SER A 116 16.36 -15.92 10.51
CA SER A 116 15.98 -14.53 10.25
C SER A 116 15.35 -14.32 8.87
N ASP A 117 15.80 -15.06 7.85
CA ASP A 117 15.26 -14.99 6.49
C ASP A 117 13.83 -15.51 6.35
N HIS A 118 13.27 -16.14 7.39
CA HIS A 118 11.88 -16.62 7.44
C HIS A 118 10.95 -15.71 8.25
N PHE A 119 11.44 -14.82 9.11
CA PHE A 119 10.56 -14.02 10.00
C PHE A 119 10.92 -12.54 10.15
N SER A 120 12.06 -12.07 9.62
CA SER A 120 12.50 -10.68 9.83
C SER A 120 11.54 -9.62 9.27
N GLY A 121 10.72 -9.96 8.27
CA GLY A 121 9.69 -9.10 7.70
C GLY A 121 8.35 -9.12 8.44
N LEU A 122 8.18 -10.01 9.43
CA LEU A 122 6.90 -10.23 10.12
C LEU A 122 6.35 -8.95 10.78
N GLY A 123 7.21 -8.16 11.44
CA GLY A 123 6.78 -6.92 12.09
C GLY A 123 6.13 -5.93 11.11
N GLN A 124 6.61 -5.88 9.87
CA GLN A 124 6.03 -5.02 8.85
C GLN A 124 4.69 -5.57 8.32
N ILE A 125 4.57 -6.89 8.19
CA ILE A 125 3.29 -7.53 7.85
C ILE A 125 2.24 -7.16 8.90
N LEU A 126 2.54 -7.38 10.18
CA LEU A 126 1.63 -7.09 11.29
C LEU A 126 1.18 -5.62 11.31
N ASN A 127 2.12 -4.68 11.10
CA ASN A 127 1.80 -3.26 11.11
C ASN A 127 0.90 -2.82 9.94
N MET A 128 0.96 -3.50 8.79
CA MET A 128 0.20 -3.11 7.60
C MET A 128 -1.08 -3.92 7.41
N SER A 129 -1.23 -5.04 8.13
CA SER A 129 -2.42 -5.89 8.11
C SER A 129 -3.42 -5.57 9.21
N TRP A 130 -3.08 -4.70 10.17
CA TRP A 130 -4.00 -4.19 11.19
C TRP A 130 -5.07 -3.28 10.58
#